data_AF-A0A7C2SEI1-F1
#
_entry.id   AF-A0A7C2SEI1-F1
#
_cell.length_a   1.000
_cell.length_b   1.000
_cell.length_c   1.000
_cell.angle_alpha   90.00
_cell.angle_beta   90.00
_cell.angle_gamma   90.00
#
_symmetry.space_group_name_H-M   'P 1'
#
loop_
_entity.id
_entity.type
_entity.pdbx_description
1 polymer ?
#
loop_
_entity_poly.entity_id
_entity_poly.type
_entity_poly.pdbx_seq_one_letter_code
_entity_poly.pdbx_strand_id
1 'polypeptide(L)'
;MKINEKTLEKLRNLINEETEYRSGPKLIEFFNDIGFKDTYEQGFPSRWKYTDDKLKQINGTSELDKCIKKLFNPINFIGKTKELDNHINSFNEFLAFDKWKVIRQNTEITFAKADKVVLNDDKSDLKSETFLEKEFESIPIETLGLDGVITETLSIRLNEIKRCFSANAFLSVIFLSGSNLEGILLGTALKYPMNFNQAKSAPRTKDEKVKQFPDWTLGQLIDTAFELNLLKEDVKKFSHALRDFRNYIHPYQQVSSGFNPDQHTAKICFQVLNAAIYQLSKNKL
;
A
#
# COMPACT_ATOMS: atom_id res chain seq x y z
N MET A 1 -25.85 13.07 -19.17
CA MET A 1 -25.71 13.81 -17.89
C MET A 1 -25.22 15.24 -18.12
N LYS A 2 -25.29 16.16 -17.14
CA LYS A 2 -24.66 17.50 -17.20
C LYS A 2 -23.64 17.63 -16.07
N ILE A 3 -22.43 18.07 -16.40
CA ILE A 3 -21.28 18.16 -15.47
C ILE A 3 -20.69 19.57 -15.47
N ASN A 4 -20.03 19.94 -14.36
CA ASN A 4 -19.41 21.25 -14.17
C ASN A 4 -18.10 21.40 -14.96
N GLU A 5 -17.57 22.64 -15.03
CA GLU A 5 -16.38 22.97 -15.81
C GLU A 5 -15.11 22.22 -15.35
N LYS A 6 -14.94 22.01 -14.04
CA LYS A 6 -13.79 21.26 -13.51
C LYS A 6 -13.86 19.78 -13.84
N THR A 7 -15.05 19.20 -13.87
CA THR A 7 -15.24 17.83 -14.33
C THR A 7 -14.97 17.70 -15.84
N LEU A 8 -15.38 18.69 -16.65
CA LEU A 8 -15.02 18.74 -18.09
C LEU A 8 -13.51 18.86 -18.28
N GLU A 9 -12.83 19.68 -17.48
CA GLU A 9 -11.37 19.83 -17.51
C GLU A 9 -10.65 18.51 -17.21
N LYS A 10 -11.11 17.77 -16.19
CA LYS A 10 -10.57 16.43 -15.89
C LYS A 10 -10.84 15.44 -17.02
N LEU A 11 -12.05 15.45 -17.59
CA LEU A 11 -12.40 14.59 -18.72
C LEU A 11 -11.53 14.87 -19.95
N ARG A 12 -11.25 16.15 -20.24
CA ARG A 12 -10.32 16.56 -21.29
C ARG A 12 -8.93 15.96 -21.08
N ASN A 13 -8.38 16.04 -19.87
CA ASN A 13 -7.04 15.52 -19.59
C ASN A 13 -6.99 13.99 -19.77
N LEU A 14 -8.04 13.28 -19.32
CA LEU A 14 -8.17 11.84 -19.56
C LEU A 14 -8.21 11.49 -21.04
N ILE A 15 -8.97 12.26 -21.84
CA ILE A 15 -9.05 12.07 -23.30
C ILE A 15 -7.74 12.42 -23.99
N ASN A 16 -7.06 13.48 -23.59
CA ASN A 16 -5.89 13.97 -24.33
C ASN A 16 -4.61 13.19 -24.03
N GLU A 17 -4.43 12.77 -22.77
CA GLU A 17 -3.12 12.33 -22.31
C GLU A 17 -3.10 11.34 -21.14
N GLU A 18 -4.05 11.34 -20.20
CA GLU A 18 -3.92 10.44 -19.03
C GLU A 18 -4.22 8.97 -19.35
N THR A 19 -5.23 8.66 -20.17
CA THR A 19 -5.50 7.25 -20.55
C THR A 19 -4.56 6.77 -21.65
N GLU A 20 -4.23 7.66 -22.58
CA GLU A 20 -3.25 7.48 -23.63
C GLU A 20 -2.98 8.85 -24.26
N TYR A 21 -1.81 9.02 -24.88
CA TYR A 21 -1.53 10.22 -25.65
C TYR A 21 -2.30 10.20 -26.99
N ARG A 22 -3.24 11.14 -27.16
CA ARG A 22 -3.97 11.35 -28.42
C ARG A 22 -3.42 12.57 -29.16
N SER A 23 -2.94 12.36 -30.38
CA SER A 23 -2.60 13.42 -31.32
C SER A 23 -3.87 14.09 -31.88
N GLY A 24 -3.73 15.24 -32.55
CA GLY A 24 -4.86 15.93 -33.19
C GLY A 24 -5.74 15.02 -34.08
N PRO A 25 -5.16 14.23 -35.00
CA PRO A 25 -5.93 13.26 -35.79
C PRO A 25 -6.65 12.20 -34.94
N LYS A 26 -6.01 11.67 -33.89
CA LYS A 26 -6.62 10.69 -32.98
C LYS A 26 -7.77 11.29 -32.15
N LEU A 27 -7.70 12.58 -31.82
CA LEU A 27 -8.79 13.28 -31.14
C LEU A 27 -10.01 13.40 -32.07
N ILE A 28 -9.79 13.74 -33.34
CA ILE A 28 -10.86 13.77 -34.33
C ILE A 28 -11.50 12.38 -34.48
N GLU A 29 -10.69 11.33 -34.62
CA GLU A 29 -11.19 9.95 -34.69
C GLU A 29 -12.05 9.60 -33.45
N PHE A 30 -11.55 9.92 -32.25
CA PHE A 30 -12.28 9.69 -31.01
C PHE A 30 -13.64 10.41 -30.96
N PHE A 31 -13.69 11.67 -31.39
CA PHE A 31 -14.93 12.47 -31.38
C PHE A 31 -15.87 12.11 -32.53
N ASN A 32 -15.36 11.73 -33.70
CA ASN A 32 -16.19 11.31 -34.82
C ASN A 32 -16.98 10.04 -34.50
N ASP A 33 -16.37 9.11 -33.75
CA ASP A 33 -17.03 7.89 -33.26
C ASP A 33 -18.21 8.15 -32.31
N ILE A 34 -18.31 9.35 -31.73
CA ILE A 34 -19.44 9.75 -30.89
C ILE A 34 -20.42 10.71 -31.59
N GLY A 35 -20.26 10.92 -32.89
CA GLY A 35 -21.22 11.63 -33.75
C GLY A 35 -20.71 12.92 -34.39
N PHE A 36 -19.47 13.33 -34.14
CA PHE A 36 -18.85 14.44 -34.87
C PHE A 36 -18.42 14.00 -36.28
N LYS A 37 -18.12 14.98 -37.14
CA LYS A 37 -17.68 14.76 -38.53
C LYS A 37 -16.59 15.75 -38.92
N ASP A 38 -15.62 15.94 -38.03
CA ASP A 38 -14.51 16.87 -38.27
C ASP A 38 -13.41 16.20 -39.10
N THR A 39 -12.58 17.03 -39.74
CA THR A 39 -11.41 16.64 -40.53
C THR A 39 -10.14 17.33 -40.01
N TYR A 40 -9.00 16.66 -40.11
CA TYR A 40 -7.72 17.23 -39.66
C TYR A 40 -7.12 18.10 -40.77
N GLU A 41 -7.08 19.41 -40.56
CA GLU A 41 -6.68 20.38 -41.60
C GLU A 41 -5.70 21.44 -41.08
N GLN A 42 -5.10 22.19 -42.01
CA GLN A 42 -4.19 23.29 -41.66
C GLN A 42 -4.96 24.37 -40.89
N GLY A 43 -4.45 24.77 -39.73
CA GLY A 43 -5.15 25.67 -38.80
C GLY A 43 -5.92 24.94 -37.69
N PHE A 44 -5.74 23.61 -37.56
CA PHE A 44 -6.33 22.85 -36.46
C PHE A 44 -5.99 23.48 -35.09
N PRO A 45 -6.98 23.69 -34.21
CA PRO A 45 -6.76 24.30 -32.91
C PRO A 45 -5.86 23.44 -32.00
N SER A 46 -5.36 24.02 -30.92
CA SER A 46 -4.62 23.24 -29.91
C SER A 46 -5.49 22.09 -29.38
N ARG A 47 -4.86 20.94 -29.08
CA ARG A 47 -5.54 19.73 -28.61
C ARG A 47 -6.51 19.99 -27.45
N TRP A 48 -6.06 20.76 -26.46
CA TRP A 48 -6.87 21.10 -25.30
C TRP A 48 -8.12 21.90 -25.68
N LYS A 49 -7.98 22.86 -26.62
CA LYS A 49 -9.06 23.73 -27.08
C LYS A 49 -10.07 22.95 -27.89
N TYR A 50 -9.60 22.12 -28.84
CA TYR A 50 -10.47 21.24 -29.62
C TYR A 50 -11.33 20.35 -28.70
N THR A 51 -10.70 19.66 -27.75
CA THR A 51 -11.40 18.77 -26.83
C THR A 51 -12.39 19.54 -25.96
N ASP A 52 -12.03 20.72 -25.41
CA ASP A 52 -12.96 21.55 -24.63
C ASP A 52 -14.16 22.01 -25.46
N ASP A 53 -13.95 22.45 -26.71
CA ASP A 53 -15.02 22.89 -27.59
C ASP A 53 -16.01 21.75 -27.92
N LYS A 54 -15.49 20.52 -28.09
CA LYS A 54 -16.32 19.33 -28.33
C LYS A 54 -17.06 18.87 -27.08
N LEU A 55 -16.38 18.84 -25.93
CA LEU A 55 -16.99 18.47 -24.64
C LEU A 55 -18.10 19.45 -24.24
N LYS A 56 -17.94 20.76 -24.49
CA LYS A 56 -18.98 21.77 -24.25
C LYS A 56 -20.24 21.52 -25.08
N GLN A 57 -20.11 21.08 -26.33
CA GLN A 57 -21.25 20.82 -27.22
C GLN A 57 -22.09 19.62 -26.76
N ILE A 58 -21.46 18.58 -26.21
CA ILE A 58 -22.15 17.36 -25.76
C ILE A 58 -22.56 17.40 -24.28
N ASN A 59 -22.12 18.39 -23.51
CA ASN A 59 -22.44 18.48 -22.08
C ASN A 59 -23.95 18.68 -21.86
N GLY A 60 -24.58 17.75 -21.12
CA GLY A 60 -26.02 17.74 -20.92
C GLY A 60 -26.79 16.83 -21.88
N THR A 61 -26.14 16.23 -22.87
CA THR A 61 -26.78 15.34 -23.86
C THR A 61 -26.44 13.86 -23.61
N SER A 62 -26.97 12.96 -24.45
CA SER A 62 -26.65 11.52 -24.38
C SER A 62 -25.26 11.19 -24.92
N GLU A 63 -24.69 12.10 -25.71
CA GLU A 63 -23.39 11.98 -26.35
C GLU A 63 -22.25 12.09 -25.33
N LEU A 64 -22.44 12.85 -24.25
CA LEU A 64 -21.49 12.85 -23.14
C LEU A 64 -21.39 11.47 -22.47
N ASP A 65 -22.53 10.79 -22.29
CA ASP A 65 -22.57 9.46 -21.69
C ASP A 65 -21.86 8.45 -22.61
N LYS A 66 -22.04 8.56 -23.94
CA LYS A 66 -21.31 7.78 -24.94
C LYS A 66 -19.80 8.07 -24.91
N CYS A 67 -19.42 9.33 -24.78
CA CYS A 67 -18.02 9.76 -24.68
C CYS A 67 -17.31 9.11 -23.48
N ILE A 68 -17.90 9.20 -22.29
CA ILE A 68 -17.32 8.63 -21.06
C ILE A 68 -17.26 7.09 -21.15
N LYS A 69 -18.31 6.44 -21.66
CA LYS A 69 -18.32 4.98 -21.88
C LYS A 69 -17.24 4.52 -22.86
N LYS A 70 -17.01 5.28 -23.95
CA LYS A 70 -15.96 4.99 -24.93
C LYS A 70 -14.58 5.13 -24.31
N LEU A 71 -14.34 6.21 -23.55
CA LEU A 71 -13.07 6.47 -22.89
C LEU A 71 -12.70 5.35 -21.91
N PHE A 72 -13.65 4.90 -21.10
CA PHE A 72 -13.44 3.84 -20.10
C PHE A 72 -13.80 2.43 -20.57
N ASN A 73 -13.90 2.21 -21.89
CA ASN A 73 -14.28 0.88 -22.39
C ASN A 73 -13.20 -0.15 -22.00
N PRO A 74 -13.53 -1.23 -21.25
CA PRO A 74 -12.55 -2.20 -20.78
C PRO A 74 -11.73 -2.88 -21.87
N ILE A 75 -12.24 -2.91 -23.12
CA ILE A 75 -11.49 -3.44 -24.27
C ILE A 75 -10.18 -2.68 -24.53
N ASN A 76 -10.12 -1.38 -24.19
CA ASN A 76 -8.92 -0.55 -24.35
C ASN A 76 -7.87 -0.83 -23.26
N PHE A 77 -8.21 -1.63 -22.25
CA PHE A 77 -7.41 -1.89 -21.05
C PHE A 77 -7.22 -3.39 -20.78
N ILE A 78 -7.20 -4.23 -21.81
CA ILE A 78 -6.92 -5.67 -21.67
C ILE A 78 -5.54 -5.86 -21.00
N GLY A 79 -5.52 -6.62 -19.90
CA GLY A 79 -4.31 -6.80 -19.07
C GLY A 79 -3.96 -5.60 -18.17
N LYS A 80 -4.73 -4.51 -18.24
CA LYS A 80 -4.52 -3.23 -17.52
C LYS A 80 -5.75 -2.78 -16.74
N THR A 81 -6.57 -3.72 -16.24
CA THR A 81 -7.83 -3.41 -15.54
C THR A 81 -7.63 -2.51 -14.31
N LYS A 82 -6.51 -2.64 -13.59
CA LYS A 82 -6.16 -1.74 -12.48
C LYS A 82 -5.95 -0.29 -12.92
N GLU A 83 -5.35 -0.08 -14.09
CA GLU A 83 -5.13 1.26 -14.65
C GLU A 83 -6.46 1.92 -15.01
N LEU A 84 -7.37 1.15 -15.63
CA LEU A 84 -8.75 1.57 -15.88
C LEU A 84 -9.48 1.97 -14.60
N ASP A 85 -9.43 1.12 -13.58
CA ASP A 85 -10.11 1.37 -12.29
C ASP A 85 -9.55 2.64 -11.63
N ASN A 86 -8.24 2.89 -11.71
CA ASN A 86 -7.62 4.12 -11.22
C ASN A 86 -8.10 5.37 -11.97
N HIS A 87 -8.23 5.31 -13.31
CA HIS A 87 -8.76 6.44 -14.07
C HIS A 87 -10.23 6.72 -13.76
N ILE A 88 -11.04 5.66 -13.60
CA ILE A 88 -12.46 5.78 -13.20
C ILE A 88 -12.56 6.42 -11.81
N ASN A 89 -11.76 5.95 -10.85
CA ASN A 89 -11.74 6.50 -9.49
C ASN A 89 -11.32 7.97 -9.49
N SER A 90 -10.23 8.31 -10.19
CA SER A 90 -9.77 9.70 -10.31
C SER A 90 -10.79 10.61 -11.00
N PHE A 91 -11.58 10.10 -11.96
CA PHE A 91 -12.66 10.88 -12.57
C PHE A 91 -13.85 11.05 -11.63
N ASN A 92 -14.19 10.00 -10.87
CA ASN A 92 -15.30 10.02 -9.91
C ASN A 92 -15.13 11.02 -8.78
N GLU A 93 -13.89 11.36 -8.39
CA GLU A 93 -13.60 12.46 -7.45
C GLU A 93 -14.19 13.80 -7.92
N PHE A 94 -14.17 14.06 -9.23
CA PHE A 94 -14.75 15.27 -9.82
C PHE A 94 -16.24 15.08 -10.08
N LEU A 95 -16.61 13.93 -10.66
CA LEU A 95 -17.99 13.63 -11.07
C LEU A 95 -18.96 13.55 -9.88
N ALA A 96 -18.46 13.22 -8.68
CA ALA A 96 -19.25 13.23 -7.45
C ALA A 96 -19.88 14.60 -7.17
N PHE A 97 -19.19 15.71 -7.47
CA PHE A 97 -19.74 17.07 -7.34
C PHE A 97 -20.94 17.32 -8.27
N ASP A 98 -21.02 16.57 -9.37
CA ASP A 98 -22.15 16.59 -10.31
C ASP A 98 -23.24 15.57 -9.92
N LYS A 99 -23.12 14.92 -8.76
CA LYS A 99 -24.03 13.89 -8.23
C LYS A 99 -24.09 12.63 -9.09
N TRP A 100 -23.01 12.32 -9.80
CA TRP A 100 -22.88 11.14 -10.64
C TRP A 100 -21.62 10.34 -10.26
N LYS A 101 -21.63 9.05 -10.57
CA LYS A 101 -20.45 8.18 -10.53
C LYS A 101 -20.47 7.22 -11.72
N VAL A 102 -19.29 6.97 -12.28
CA VAL A 102 -19.03 5.91 -13.25
C VAL A 102 -18.78 4.62 -12.50
N ILE A 103 -19.46 3.54 -12.87
CA ILE A 103 -19.27 2.21 -12.29
C ILE A 103 -18.86 1.26 -13.41
N ARG A 104 -17.78 0.50 -13.17
CA ARG A 104 -17.43 -0.65 -13.99
C ARG A 104 -17.97 -1.93 -13.37
N GLN A 105 -18.73 -2.70 -14.14
CA GLN A 105 -19.16 -4.06 -13.80
C GLN A 105 -18.59 -5.02 -14.85
N ASN A 106 -17.47 -5.67 -14.54
CA ASN A 106 -16.71 -6.48 -15.49
C ASN A 106 -16.39 -5.71 -16.78
N THR A 107 -17.09 -6.01 -17.87
CA THR A 107 -16.92 -5.42 -19.20
C THR A 107 -17.82 -4.21 -19.45
N GLU A 108 -18.77 -3.92 -18.56
CA GLU A 108 -19.74 -2.84 -18.74
C GLU A 108 -19.40 -1.59 -17.94
N ILE A 109 -19.62 -0.43 -18.56
CA ILE A 109 -19.51 0.89 -17.93
C ILE A 109 -20.92 1.48 -17.81
N THR A 110 -21.32 1.79 -16.58
CA THR A 110 -22.63 2.34 -16.24
C THR A 110 -22.49 3.59 -15.38
N PHE A 111 -23.60 4.30 -15.17
CA PHE A 111 -23.65 5.51 -14.36
C PHE A 111 -24.67 5.33 -13.24
N ALA A 112 -24.34 5.83 -12.05
CA ALA A 112 -25.26 5.87 -10.92
C ALA A 112 -25.24 7.25 -10.27
N LYS A 113 -26.26 7.54 -9.47
CA LYS A 113 -26.25 8.71 -8.59
C LYS A 113 -25.21 8.53 -7.47
N ALA A 114 -24.52 9.61 -7.14
CA ALA A 114 -23.60 9.65 -6.01
C ALA A 114 -24.36 10.13 -4.77
N ASP A 115 -24.36 9.33 -3.71
CA ASP A 115 -25.21 9.58 -2.53
C ASP A 115 -24.61 10.60 -1.54
N LYS A 116 -23.29 10.83 -1.56
CA LYS A 116 -22.58 11.89 -0.80
C LYS A 116 -21.27 12.28 -1.50
N VAL A 117 -20.96 13.57 -1.57
CA VAL A 117 -19.62 14.06 -1.92
C VAL A 117 -18.75 13.93 -0.67
N VAL A 118 -17.86 12.95 -0.63
CA VAL A 118 -16.84 12.83 0.42
C VAL A 118 -15.60 13.54 -0.11
N LEU A 119 -15.32 14.73 0.42
CA LEU A 119 -14.09 15.46 0.15
C LEU A 119 -13.00 14.87 1.04
N ASN A 120 -12.31 13.84 0.56
CA ASN A 120 -11.05 13.44 1.16
C ASN A 120 -9.96 14.30 0.51
N ASP A 121 -9.37 15.23 1.28
CA ASP A 121 -8.18 15.98 0.88
C ASP A 121 -6.90 15.11 0.91
N ASP A 122 -7.02 13.81 1.18
CA ASP A 122 -5.91 12.87 1.26
C ASP A 122 -5.47 12.36 -0.12
N LYS A 123 -4.98 13.28 -0.95
CA LYS A 123 -4.11 12.95 -2.09
C LYS A 123 -2.63 12.97 -1.70
N SER A 124 -2.32 12.25 -0.64
CA SER A 124 -1.00 11.66 -0.44
C SER A 124 -1.23 10.42 0.41
N ASP A 125 -1.30 9.24 -0.23
CA ASP A 125 -0.96 7.92 0.35
C ASP A 125 -1.61 6.68 -0.30
N LEU A 126 -2.13 6.78 -1.53
CA LEU A 126 -2.61 5.60 -2.30
C LEU A 126 -1.52 4.58 -2.71
N LYS A 127 -0.31 4.64 -2.15
CA LYS A 127 0.71 3.57 -2.22
C LYS A 127 1.12 2.99 -0.86
N SER A 128 0.81 3.62 0.27
CA SER A 128 1.08 3.05 1.59
C SER A 128 -0.11 2.23 2.09
N GLU A 129 -1.34 2.64 1.78
CA GLU A 129 -2.55 1.94 2.22
C GLU A 129 -2.72 0.56 1.58
N THR A 130 -2.34 0.37 0.30
CA THR A 130 -2.46 -0.95 -0.34
C THR A 130 -1.50 -1.99 0.25
N PHE A 131 -0.42 -1.56 0.91
CA PHE A 131 0.45 -2.45 1.70
C PHE A 131 -0.16 -2.76 3.07
N LEU A 132 -0.91 -1.82 3.65
CA LEU A 132 -1.47 -1.90 5.00
C LEU A 132 -2.91 -2.47 5.05
N GLU A 133 -3.66 -2.49 3.95
CA GLU A 133 -5.06 -2.93 3.85
C GLU A 133 -5.26 -4.39 3.50
N LYS A 134 -4.21 -5.10 3.07
CA LYS A 134 -4.22 -6.54 3.30
C LYS A 134 -4.20 -6.69 4.82
N GLU A 135 -5.36 -6.97 5.42
CA GLU A 135 -5.38 -7.75 6.64
C GLU A 135 -4.52 -8.98 6.35
N PHE A 136 -3.25 -8.92 6.72
CA PHE A 136 -2.36 -10.06 6.59
C PHE A 136 -2.96 -11.10 7.52
N GLU A 137 -3.54 -12.15 6.94
CA GLU A 137 -3.93 -13.36 7.68
C GLU A 137 -2.78 -13.68 8.63
N SER A 138 -3.02 -13.49 9.94
CA SER A 138 -1.97 -13.67 10.93
C SER A 138 -1.56 -15.14 10.87
N ILE A 139 -0.33 -15.39 10.44
CA ILE A 139 0.17 -16.75 10.34
C ILE A 139 0.26 -17.30 11.77
N PRO A 140 -0.31 -18.49 12.02
CA PRO A 140 -0.22 -19.11 13.32
C PRO A 140 1.26 -19.26 13.71
N ILE A 141 1.64 -18.74 14.87
CA ILE A 141 3.02 -18.75 15.34
C ILE A 141 3.54 -20.19 15.56
N GLU A 142 2.62 -21.12 15.72
CA GLU A 142 2.82 -22.56 15.80
C GLU A 142 3.54 -23.10 14.55
N THR A 143 3.37 -22.45 13.39
CA THR A 143 4.05 -22.83 12.14
C THR A 143 5.57 -22.66 12.19
N LEU A 144 6.08 -21.83 13.11
CA LEU A 144 7.52 -21.68 13.34
C LEU A 144 8.13 -22.92 14.01
N GLY A 145 7.31 -23.74 14.67
CA GLY A 145 7.75 -24.94 15.40
C GLY A 145 8.83 -24.63 16.43
N LEU A 146 8.59 -23.60 17.25
CA LEU A 146 9.40 -23.27 18.42
C LEU A 146 9.00 -24.17 19.61
N ASP A 147 9.71 -24.09 20.73
CA ASP A 147 9.33 -24.78 21.96
C ASP A 147 7.88 -24.40 22.39
N GLY A 148 7.16 -25.35 23.00
CA GLY A 148 5.74 -25.17 23.31
C GLY A 148 5.48 -24.01 24.28
N VAL A 149 6.32 -23.86 25.31
CA VAL A 149 6.14 -22.83 26.35
C VAL A 149 6.39 -21.44 25.79
N ILE A 150 7.42 -21.28 24.95
CA ILE A 150 7.69 -19.99 24.31
C ILE A 150 6.64 -19.65 23.25
N THR A 151 6.15 -20.65 22.50
CA THR A 151 5.11 -20.47 21.48
C THR A 151 3.82 -19.94 22.09
N GLU A 152 3.38 -20.53 23.21
CA GLU A 152 2.21 -20.07 23.96
C GLU A 152 2.37 -18.63 24.45
N THR A 153 3.53 -18.33 25.05
CA THR A 153 3.84 -16.98 25.55
C THR A 153 3.81 -15.93 24.43
N LEU A 154 4.39 -16.25 23.27
CA LEU A 154 4.39 -15.35 22.11
C LEU A 154 2.98 -15.18 21.54
N SER A 155 2.18 -16.25 21.47
CA SER A 155 0.78 -16.22 21.01
C SER A 155 -0.09 -15.32 21.91
N ILE A 156 0.04 -15.44 23.23
CA ILE A 156 -0.65 -14.56 24.19
C ILE A 156 -0.29 -13.09 23.93
N ARG A 157 1.00 -12.79 23.73
CA ARG A 157 1.44 -11.42 23.46
C ARG A 157 1.00 -10.89 22.09
N LEU A 158 0.88 -11.73 21.06
CA LEU A 158 0.29 -11.35 19.78
C LEU A 158 -1.18 -10.93 19.94
N ASN A 159 -1.94 -11.64 20.77
CA ASN A 159 -3.32 -11.25 21.10
C ASN A 159 -3.35 -9.94 21.91
N GLU A 160 -2.40 -9.74 22.83
CA GLU A 160 -2.27 -8.48 23.56
C GLU A 160 -1.97 -7.30 22.62
N ILE A 161 -1.10 -7.48 21.61
CA ILE A 161 -0.86 -6.46 20.58
C ILE A 161 -2.16 -6.04 19.88
N LYS A 162 -3.00 -7.01 19.49
CA LYS A 162 -4.30 -6.74 18.83
C LYS A 162 -5.25 -5.96 19.75
N ARG A 163 -5.26 -6.29 21.05
CA ARG A 163 -6.05 -5.57 22.07
C ARG A 163 -5.55 -4.15 22.27
N CYS A 164 -4.23 -3.95 22.39
CA CYS A 164 -3.63 -2.62 22.49
C CYS A 164 -3.95 -1.77 21.26
N PHE A 165 -3.89 -2.35 20.06
CA PHE A 165 -4.23 -1.64 18.83
C PHE A 165 -5.68 -1.17 18.84
N SER A 166 -6.61 -2.06 19.21
CA SER A 166 -8.05 -1.76 19.29
C SER A 166 -8.38 -0.71 20.37
N ALA A 167 -7.53 -0.60 21.39
CA ALA A 167 -7.64 0.38 22.47
C ALA A 167 -6.89 1.70 22.18
N ASN A 168 -6.38 1.90 20.97
CA ASN A 168 -5.54 3.05 20.58
C ASN A 168 -4.25 3.21 21.42
N ALA A 169 -3.76 2.14 22.03
CA ALA A 169 -2.50 2.10 22.79
C ALA A 169 -1.31 1.85 21.84
N PHE A 170 -1.10 2.77 20.89
CA PHE A 170 -0.15 2.62 19.78
C PHE A 170 1.30 2.45 20.21
N LEU A 171 1.71 3.16 21.26
CA LEU A 171 3.06 3.01 21.84
C LEU A 171 3.28 1.58 22.38
N SER A 172 2.26 1.01 23.04
CA SER A 172 2.30 -0.37 23.53
C SER A 172 2.38 -1.38 22.39
N VAL A 173 1.65 -1.17 21.28
CA VAL A 173 1.73 -2.00 20.07
C VAL A 173 3.17 -2.08 19.56
N ILE A 174 3.85 -0.94 19.47
CA ILE A 174 5.23 -0.86 18.97
C ILE A 174 6.19 -1.63 19.90
N PHE A 175 6.09 -1.40 21.21
CA PHE A 175 6.97 -2.05 22.19
C PHE A 175 6.77 -3.56 22.22
N LEU A 176 5.51 -3.99 22.25
CA LEU A 176 5.17 -5.41 22.23
C LEU A 176 5.58 -6.06 20.91
N SER A 177 5.44 -5.38 19.78
CA SER A 177 5.86 -5.90 18.46
C SER A 177 7.37 -6.12 18.41
N GLY A 178 8.17 -5.13 18.83
CA GLY A 178 9.62 -5.26 18.90
C GLY A 178 10.07 -6.35 19.87
N SER A 179 9.44 -6.43 21.05
CA SER A 179 9.73 -7.49 22.03
C SER A 179 9.33 -8.88 21.55
N ASN A 180 8.23 -9.02 20.79
CA ASN A 180 7.83 -10.29 20.20
C ASN A 180 8.81 -10.75 19.13
N LEU A 181 9.24 -9.83 18.25
CA LEU A 181 10.22 -10.13 17.22
C LEU A 181 11.51 -10.67 17.83
N GLU A 182 11.98 -10.06 18.93
CA GLU A 182 13.14 -10.53 19.68
C GLU A 182 12.95 -11.95 20.24
N GLY A 183 11.81 -12.23 20.87
CA GLY A 183 11.50 -13.58 21.37
C GLY A 183 11.41 -14.63 20.27
N ILE A 184 10.82 -14.29 19.12
CA ILE A 184 10.71 -15.17 17.95
C ILE A 184 12.08 -15.50 17.36
N LEU A 185 12.93 -14.48 17.16
CA LEU A 185 14.27 -14.68 16.60
C LEU A 185 15.18 -15.44 17.57
N LEU A 186 15.08 -15.15 18.87
CA LEU A 186 15.79 -15.90 19.91
C LEU A 186 15.35 -17.37 19.93
N GLY A 187 14.04 -17.63 19.90
CA GLY A 187 13.50 -18.99 19.80
C GLY A 187 13.97 -19.71 18.55
N THR A 188 14.06 -18.99 17.42
CA THR A 188 14.60 -19.53 16.16
C THR A 188 16.10 -19.86 16.30
N ALA A 189 16.89 -19.00 16.93
CA ALA A 189 18.31 -19.24 17.18
C ALA A 189 18.53 -20.46 18.09
N LEU A 190 17.72 -20.60 19.14
CA LEU A 190 17.73 -21.76 20.05
C LEU A 190 17.32 -23.06 19.35
N LYS A 191 16.44 -22.98 18.34
CA LYS A 191 16.05 -24.11 17.50
C LYS A 191 17.16 -24.55 16.53
N TYR A 192 17.95 -23.59 16.01
CA TYR A 192 19.04 -23.83 15.06
C TYR A 192 20.40 -23.36 15.59
N PRO A 193 20.87 -23.88 16.74
CA PRO A 193 21.98 -23.30 17.47
C PRO A 193 23.31 -23.41 16.71
N MET A 194 23.52 -24.47 15.94
CA MET A 194 24.74 -24.66 15.15
C MET A 194 24.86 -23.60 14.05
N ASN A 195 23.80 -23.40 13.26
CA ASN A 195 23.77 -22.43 12.17
C ASN A 195 24.01 -21.00 12.68
N PHE A 196 23.31 -20.61 13.75
CA PHE A 196 23.47 -19.28 14.33
C PHE A 196 24.86 -19.05 14.92
N ASN A 197 25.42 -20.01 15.67
CA ASN A 197 26.75 -19.86 16.26
C ASN A 197 27.89 -19.88 15.24
N GLN A 198 27.69 -20.49 14.07
CA GLN A 198 28.69 -20.55 12.99
C GLN A 198 28.60 -19.37 12.01
N ALA A 199 27.53 -18.58 12.05
CA ALA A 199 27.37 -17.40 11.21
C ALA A 199 28.48 -16.38 11.46
N LYS A 200 28.88 -15.64 10.42
CA LYS A 200 29.92 -14.61 10.50
C LYS A 200 29.46 -13.42 11.35
N SER A 201 28.17 -13.11 11.30
CA SER A 201 27.52 -12.06 12.09
C SER A 201 27.27 -12.46 13.55
N ALA A 202 27.55 -13.70 13.96
CA ALA A 202 27.36 -14.14 15.32
C ALA A 202 28.16 -13.25 16.28
N PRO A 203 27.53 -12.63 17.30
CA PRO A 203 28.20 -11.73 18.20
C PRO A 203 29.23 -12.47 19.04
N ARG A 204 30.43 -11.88 19.16
CA ARG A 204 31.54 -12.43 19.92
C ARG A 204 31.86 -11.59 21.15
N THR A 205 32.40 -12.24 22.16
CA THR A 205 33.02 -11.62 23.33
C THR A 205 34.36 -10.99 22.96
N LYS A 206 34.97 -10.26 23.90
CA LYS A 206 36.34 -9.75 23.73
C LYS A 206 37.36 -10.86 23.47
N ASP A 207 37.12 -12.05 24.03
CA ASP A 207 37.96 -13.25 23.85
C ASP A 207 37.60 -14.05 22.58
N GLU A 208 36.95 -13.42 21.60
CA GLU A 208 36.54 -14.00 20.31
C GLU A 208 35.57 -15.21 20.35
N LYS A 209 35.13 -15.62 21.55
CA LYS A 209 34.10 -16.65 21.74
C LYS A 209 32.72 -16.11 21.36
N VAL A 210 31.89 -16.95 20.74
CA VAL A 210 30.50 -16.60 20.45
C VAL A 210 29.72 -16.42 21.76
N LYS A 211 28.92 -15.35 21.85
CA LYS A 211 28.10 -15.07 23.03
C LYS A 211 27.01 -16.14 23.22
N GLN A 212 26.60 -16.35 24.46
CA GLN A 212 25.43 -17.18 24.75
C GLN A 212 24.16 -16.48 24.28
N PHE A 213 23.19 -17.23 23.74
CA PHE A 213 21.96 -16.66 23.15
C PHE A 213 21.21 -15.63 23.99
N PRO A 214 21.08 -15.76 25.33
CA PRO A 214 20.45 -14.73 26.16
C PRO A 214 21.12 -13.34 26.08
N ASP A 215 22.40 -13.29 25.70
CA ASP A 215 23.17 -12.04 25.58
C ASP A 215 23.13 -11.46 24.14
N TRP A 216 22.38 -12.09 23.23
CA TRP A 216 22.22 -11.59 21.87
C TRP A 216 21.14 -10.52 21.86
N THR A 217 21.51 -9.35 21.36
CA THR A 217 20.55 -8.25 21.15
C THR A 217 19.63 -8.55 19.96
N LEU A 218 18.43 -7.96 19.95
CA LEU A 218 17.53 -7.98 18.78
C LEU A 218 18.26 -7.62 17.46
N GLY A 219 19.14 -6.62 17.48
CA GLY A 219 19.91 -6.25 16.29
C GLY A 219 20.78 -7.39 15.75
N GLN A 220 21.51 -8.07 16.64
CA GLN A 220 22.37 -9.20 16.28
C GLN A 220 21.55 -10.39 15.77
N LEU A 221 20.40 -10.67 16.40
CA LEU A 221 19.48 -11.70 15.95
C LEU A 221 18.95 -11.42 14.53
N ILE A 222 18.59 -10.17 14.23
CA ILE A 222 18.13 -9.74 12.90
C ILE A 222 19.25 -9.92 11.87
N ASP A 223 20.46 -9.45 12.17
CA ASP A 223 21.61 -9.53 11.26
C ASP A 223 21.97 -10.99 10.94
N THR A 224 21.98 -11.87 11.94
CA THR A 224 22.28 -13.29 11.76
C THR A 224 21.18 -14.04 11.04
N ALA A 225 19.91 -13.76 11.34
CA ALA A 225 18.80 -14.36 10.60
C ALA A 225 18.81 -13.96 9.11
N PHE A 226 19.21 -12.73 8.80
CA PHE A 226 19.41 -12.30 7.41
C PHE A 226 20.58 -13.02 6.73
N GLU A 227 21.75 -13.13 7.38
CA GLU A 227 22.89 -13.87 6.81
C GLU A 227 22.52 -15.33 6.50
N LEU A 228 21.72 -15.95 7.37
CA LEU A 228 21.22 -17.31 7.23
C LEU A 228 20.07 -17.44 6.22
N ASN A 229 19.73 -16.37 5.48
CA ASN A 229 18.62 -16.31 4.50
C ASN A 229 17.24 -16.65 5.10
N LEU A 230 17.09 -16.55 6.42
CA LEU A 230 15.79 -16.67 7.09
C LEU A 230 14.96 -15.40 6.88
N LEU A 231 15.61 -14.24 6.89
CA LEU A 231 15.03 -12.94 6.56
C LEU A 231 15.60 -12.40 5.26
N LYS A 232 14.78 -11.70 4.48
CA LYS A 232 15.18 -10.92 3.29
C LYS A 232 15.59 -9.50 3.67
N GLU A 233 16.21 -8.79 2.73
CA GLU A 233 16.81 -7.47 2.97
C GLU A 233 15.78 -6.42 3.44
N ASP A 234 14.58 -6.45 2.87
CA ASP A 234 13.47 -5.58 3.24
C ASP A 234 13.07 -5.81 4.71
N VAL A 235 12.81 -7.06 5.08
CA VAL A 235 12.42 -7.41 6.46
C VAL A 235 13.55 -7.14 7.44
N LYS A 236 14.81 -7.35 7.06
CA LYS A 236 15.97 -6.94 7.87
C LYS A 236 15.93 -5.44 8.18
N LYS A 237 15.84 -4.60 7.14
CA LYS A 237 15.85 -3.13 7.28
C LYS A 237 14.69 -2.65 8.16
N PHE A 238 13.49 -3.14 7.90
CA PHE A 238 12.32 -2.76 8.69
C PHE A 238 12.36 -3.32 10.13
N SER A 239 12.96 -4.48 10.35
CA SER A 239 13.15 -5.04 11.70
C SER A 239 14.11 -4.19 12.54
N HIS A 240 15.17 -3.64 11.95
CA HIS A 240 16.02 -2.68 12.66
C HIS A 240 15.27 -1.39 12.98
N ALA A 241 14.43 -0.88 12.07
CA ALA A 241 13.58 0.27 12.36
C ALA A 241 12.60 -0.01 13.51
N LEU A 242 11.96 -1.20 13.52
CA LEU A 242 11.09 -1.64 14.62
C LEU A 242 11.86 -1.73 15.95
N ARG A 243 13.07 -2.27 15.96
CA ARG A 243 13.96 -2.28 17.14
C ARG A 243 14.20 -0.85 17.64
N ASP A 244 14.48 0.08 16.74
CA ASP A 244 14.78 1.46 17.11
C ASP A 244 13.54 2.18 17.66
N PHE A 245 12.35 1.93 17.11
CA PHE A 245 11.09 2.40 17.68
C PHE A 245 10.79 1.78 19.04
N ARG A 246 11.11 0.50 19.24
CA ARG A 246 10.97 -0.19 20.53
C ARG A 246 11.85 0.45 21.61
N ASN A 247 13.02 1.01 21.26
CA ASN A 247 13.90 1.67 22.23
C ASN A 247 13.29 2.94 22.85
N TYR A 248 12.24 3.51 22.25
CA TYR A 248 11.46 4.58 22.89
C TYR A 248 10.67 4.12 24.12
N ILE A 249 10.78 2.85 24.52
CA ILE A 249 10.39 2.40 25.86
C ILE A 249 11.13 3.14 26.98
N HIS A 250 12.30 3.72 26.67
CA HIS A 250 13.01 4.63 27.55
C HIS A 250 12.44 6.06 27.40
N PRO A 251 11.76 6.62 28.43
CA PRO A 251 11.03 7.88 28.28
C PRO A 251 11.90 9.08 27.87
N TYR A 252 13.13 9.19 28.39
CA TYR A 252 14.04 10.27 28.00
C TYR A 252 14.46 10.20 26.53
N GLN A 253 14.62 8.99 25.99
CA GLN A 253 14.91 8.81 24.57
C GLN A 253 13.72 9.26 23.72
N GLN A 254 12.50 8.90 24.13
CA GLN A 254 11.27 9.33 23.46
C GLN A 254 11.10 10.86 23.47
N VAL A 255 11.32 11.50 24.63
CA VAL A 255 11.26 12.95 24.77
C VAL A 255 12.29 13.62 23.87
N SER A 256 13.54 13.15 23.88
CA SER A 256 14.62 13.76 23.11
C SER A 256 14.41 13.69 21.59
N SER A 257 13.73 12.65 21.11
CA SER A 257 13.40 12.48 19.69
C SER A 257 12.08 13.14 19.28
N GLY A 258 11.27 13.58 20.24
CA GLY A 258 9.90 14.05 19.98
C GLY A 258 8.98 12.95 19.45
N PHE A 259 9.29 11.67 19.71
CA PHE A 259 8.56 10.55 19.13
C PHE A 259 7.17 10.39 19.78
N ASN A 260 6.13 10.60 18.98
CA ASN A 260 4.74 10.40 19.38
C ASN A 260 4.02 9.56 18.32
N PRO A 261 4.03 8.22 18.44
CA PRO A 261 3.51 7.34 17.42
C PRO A 261 1.98 7.40 17.34
N ASP A 262 1.49 7.29 16.12
CA ASP A 262 0.08 7.23 15.79
C ASP A 262 -0.33 5.81 15.35
N GLN A 263 -1.58 5.70 14.90
CA GLN A 263 -2.13 4.45 14.38
C GLN A 263 -1.31 3.89 13.22
N HIS A 264 -0.85 4.74 12.30
CA HIS A 264 -0.08 4.33 11.12
C HIS A 264 1.27 3.74 11.53
N THR A 265 1.98 4.41 12.44
CA THR A 265 3.26 3.96 12.97
C THR A 265 3.12 2.59 13.65
N ALA A 266 2.09 2.41 14.49
CA ALA A 266 1.80 1.14 15.13
C ALA A 266 1.45 0.04 14.13
N LYS A 267 0.66 0.36 13.09
CA LYS A 267 0.28 -0.57 12.03
C LYS A 267 1.51 -1.05 11.26
N ILE A 268 2.40 -0.14 10.85
CA ILE A 268 3.67 -0.47 10.19
C ILE A 268 4.50 -1.40 11.07
N CYS A 269 4.71 -1.04 12.34
CA CYS A 269 5.49 -1.84 13.29
C CYS A 269 4.95 -3.25 13.45
N PHE A 270 3.63 -3.40 13.56
CA PHE A 270 2.99 -4.71 13.63
C PHE A 270 3.14 -5.50 12.33
N GLN A 271 3.11 -4.83 11.16
CA GLN A 271 3.36 -5.52 9.88
C GLN A 271 4.79 -6.00 9.72
N VAL A 272 5.78 -5.29 10.24
CA VAL A 272 7.16 -5.78 10.28
C VAL A 272 7.25 -7.11 11.03
N LEU A 273 6.59 -7.21 12.19
CA LEU A 273 6.53 -8.45 12.97
C LEU A 273 5.87 -9.58 12.17
N ASN A 274 4.71 -9.33 11.55
CA ASN A 274 4.00 -10.34 10.75
C ASN A 274 4.82 -10.81 9.53
N ALA A 275 5.52 -9.88 8.85
CA ALA A 275 6.38 -10.20 7.73
C ALA A 275 7.57 -11.08 8.15
N ALA A 276 8.16 -10.82 9.32
CA ALA A 276 9.21 -11.66 9.89
C ALA A 276 8.68 -13.06 10.21
N ILE A 277 7.52 -13.18 10.87
CA ILE A 277 6.86 -14.48 11.15
C ILE A 277 6.63 -15.24 9.83
N TYR A 278 6.11 -14.57 8.79
CA TYR A 278 5.90 -15.20 7.49
C TYR A 278 7.18 -15.75 6.90
N GLN A 279 8.23 -14.94 6.82
CA GLN A 279 9.49 -15.38 6.22
C GLN A 279 10.13 -16.53 7.02
N LEU A 280 10.10 -16.46 8.35
CA LEU A 280 10.59 -17.53 9.22
C LEU A 280 9.77 -18.82 9.11
N SER A 281 8.47 -18.74 8.82
CA SER A 281 7.63 -19.93 8.58
C SER A 281 7.93 -20.62 7.25
N LYS A 282 8.38 -19.86 6.25
CA LYS A 282 8.63 -20.33 4.88
C LYS A 282 10.08 -20.77 4.66
N ASN A 283 11.03 -20.01 5.21
CA ASN A 283 12.46 -20.25 5.04
C ASN A 283 12.93 -21.14 6.19
N LYS A 284 13.47 -22.32 5.87
CA LYS A 284 14.00 -23.27 6.85
C LYS A 284 15.49 -23.50 6.60
N LEU A 285 16.24 -23.71 7.68
CA LEU A 285 17.64 -24.13 7.69
C LEU A 285 17.77 -25.65 7.62
#